data_AF-S5ZNN7-F1
#
_entry.id   AF-S5ZNN7-F1
#
_cell.length_a   1.000
_cell.length_b   1.000
_cell.length_c   1.000
_cell.angle_alpha   90.00
_cell.angle_beta   90.00
_cell.angle_gamma   90.00
#
_symmetry.space_group_name_H-M   'P 1'
#
loop_
_entity.id
_entity.type
_entity.pdbx_description
1 polymer ?
#
loop_
_entity_poly.entity_id
_entity_poly.type
_entity_poly.pdbx_seq_one_letter_code
_entity_poly.pdbx_strand_id
1 'polypeptide(L)'
;MSLENFVSELESMGFSEEVIQEVLQALSDLYIGVRIPYKIIPKGSGGIYYSPIRTKYWPYSDIIEKILLQSGFVDTSSAFTVYMPEANWYFLALTEKGVAVAQEAYMSKLEKSLDFVKDHLQRYKRLAPILYYGAIYDESLGRIYFNSKPIESIDRVLGFETTSIIDAKIGKAPEPPQKRRTYHTAEELWGKVKDIYGMQPLDMVRVAFQATAQTQTVTNVVNEFFSPLYERRLVLLIPSYSKRNVYTDWEKWYVTSEFMDVVKESNVGIGQEKLKEFVTEFVSLFLLYLGSKHYTKGEILKALEVILDENKELGLSYDEVLERLRDLIQEISSSTGSISGFNEYGEPESPPFMVMDWERLDKAMMEYLELLGSRAFSLV
;
A
#
# COMPACT_ATOMS: atom_id res chain seq x y z
N MET A 1 -15.12 25.27 -18.79
CA MET A 1 -14.83 26.54 -18.09
C MET A 1 -13.49 26.34 -17.44
N SER A 2 -12.50 27.19 -17.71
CA SER A 2 -11.18 27.13 -17.07
C SER A 2 -11.23 27.77 -15.69
N LEU A 3 -10.23 27.48 -14.85
CA LEU A 3 -10.02 28.11 -13.56
C LEU A 3 -9.91 29.63 -13.68
N GLU A 4 -9.15 30.11 -14.67
CA GLU A 4 -8.93 31.54 -14.92
C GLU A 4 -10.25 32.29 -15.16
N ASN A 5 -11.11 31.74 -16.05
CA ASN A 5 -12.42 32.34 -16.33
C ASN A 5 -13.32 32.36 -15.09
N PHE A 6 -13.22 31.33 -14.24
CA PHE A 6 -13.99 31.27 -13.01
C PHE A 6 -13.49 32.29 -11.97
N VAL A 7 -12.18 32.48 -11.84
CA VAL A 7 -11.60 33.53 -10.98
C VAL A 7 -12.06 34.91 -11.42
N SER A 8 -11.99 35.23 -12.73
CA SER A 8 -12.47 36.51 -13.24
C SER A 8 -13.97 36.72 -13.02
N GLU A 9 -14.77 35.66 -13.07
CA GLU A 9 -16.19 35.73 -12.72
C GLU A 9 -16.39 36.11 -11.25
N LEU A 10 -15.66 35.48 -10.32
CA LEU A 10 -15.73 35.82 -8.90
C LEU A 10 -15.30 37.27 -8.61
N GLU A 11 -14.22 37.73 -9.25
CA GLU A 11 -13.77 39.13 -9.17
C GLU A 11 -14.86 40.10 -9.65
N SER A 12 -15.50 39.78 -10.78
CA SER A 12 -16.57 40.61 -11.34
C SER A 12 -17.82 40.67 -10.46
N MET A 13 -18.05 39.64 -9.65
CA MET A 13 -19.12 39.59 -8.63
C MET A 13 -18.76 40.36 -7.36
N GLY A 14 -17.54 40.89 -7.25
CA GLY A 14 -17.07 41.70 -6.12
C GLY A 14 -16.61 40.88 -4.92
N PHE A 15 -16.29 39.59 -5.11
CA PHE A 15 -15.67 38.80 -4.03
C PHE A 15 -14.25 39.29 -3.75
N SER A 16 -13.87 39.28 -2.47
CA SER A 16 -12.51 39.65 -2.06
C SER A 16 -11.51 38.56 -2.41
N GLU A 17 -10.23 38.94 -2.48
CA GLU A 17 -9.13 38.02 -2.75
C GLU A 17 -9.10 36.87 -1.73
N GLU A 18 -9.41 37.13 -0.46
CA GLU A 18 -9.45 36.09 0.58
C GLU A 18 -10.49 35.01 0.27
N VAL A 19 -11.68 35.42 -0.20
CA VAL A 19 -12.75 34.49 -0.59
C VAL A 19 -12.33 33.69 -1.81
N ILE A 20 -11.74 34.34 -2.82
CA ILE A 20 -11.26 33.66 -4.03
C ILE A 20 -10.21 32.60 -3.67
N GLN A 21 -9.23 32.93 -2.83
CA GLN A 21 -8.21 31.97 -2.39
C GLN A 21 -8.81 30.81 -1.60
N GLU A 22 -9.82 31.05 -0.75
CA GLU A 22 -10.52 29.98 -0.03
C GLU A 22 -11.28 29.05 -1.01
N VAL A 23 -11.90 29.59 -2.07
CA VAL A 23 -12.56 28.80 -3.13
C VAL A 23 -11.53 27.91 -3.85
N LEU A 24 -10.40 28.48 -4.27
CA LEU A 24 -9.33 27.75 -4.95
C LEU A 24 -8.76 26.63 -4.06
N GLN A 25 -8.58 26.91 -2.77
CA GLN A 25 -8.14 25.92 -1.80
C GLN A 25 -9.15 24.79 -1.65
N ALA A 26 -10.44 25.12 -1.54
CA ALA A 26 -11.50 24.11 -1.45
C ALA A 26 -11.59 23.24 -2.71
N LEU A 27 -11.48 23.83 -3.90
CA LEU A 27 -11.44 23.08 -5.16
C LEU A 27 -10.25 22.11 -5.20
N SER A 28 -9.04 22.60 -4.90
CA SER A 28 -7.84 21.77 -4.84
C SER A 28 -7.98 20.61 -3.85
N ASP A 29 -8.54 20.88 -2.68
CA ASP A 29 -8.77 19.87 -1.64
C ASP A 29 -9.76 18.81 -2.12
N LEU A 30 -10.90 19.25 -2.67
CA LEU A 30 -11.93 18.36 -3.19
C LEU A 30 -11.41 17.49 -4.34
N TYR A 31 -10.50 17.99 -5.19
CA TYR A 31 -9.86 17.18 -6.24
C TYR A 31 -9.15 15.95 -5.68
N ILE A 32 -8.37 16.14 -4.60
CA ILE A 32 -7.68 15.03 -3.91
C ILE A 32 -8.73 14.02 -3.40
N GLY A 33 -9.86 14.50 -2.87
CA GLY A 33 -10.94 13.67 -2.32
C GLY A 33 -11.88 12.99 -3.32
N VAL A 34 -11.90 13.40 -4.60
CA VAL A 34 -13.07 13.31 -5.50
C VAL A 34 -13.57 11.90 -5.89
N ARG A 35 -12.73 10.87 -5.77
CA ARG A 35 -13.01 9.49 -6.21
C ARG A 35 -12.63 8.45 -5.15
N ILE A 36 -12.57 8.83 -3.87
CA ILE A 36 -12.29 7.82 -2.84
C ILE A 36 -13.48 6.86 -2.84
N PRO A 37 -13.25 5.53 -2.86
CA PRO A 37 -14.31 4.55 -2.93
C PRO A 37 -15.01 4.50 -1.58
N TYR A 38 -15.89 5.47 -1.32
CA TYR A 38 -16.77 5.42 -0.18
C TYR A 38 -17.97 4.61 -0.58
N LYS A 39 -18.01 3.37 -0.10
CA LYS A 39 -19.25 2.61 -0.09
C LYS A 39 -20.27 3.48 0.67
N ILE A 40 -21.37 3.86 0.03
CA ILE A 40 -22.56 4.32 0.76
C ILE A 40 -22.87 3.16 1.70
N ILE A 41 -22.51 3.28 2.99
CA ILE A 41 -22.90 2.28 3.97
C ILE A 41 -24.39 2.53 4.17
N PRO A 42 -25.29 1.68 3.63
CA PRO A 42 -26.70 1.80 3.95
C PRO A 42 -26.78 1.62 5.46
N LYS A 43 -27.57 2.44 6.16
CA LYS A 43 -27.83 2.21 7.59
C LYS A 43 -28.42 0.80 7.72
N GLY A 44 -27.56 -0.18 8.01
CA GLY A 44 -27.97 -1.55 8.26
C GLY A 44 -28.84 -1.54 9.51
N SER A 45 -29.84 -2.41 9.54
CA SER A 45 -30.85 -2.52 10.59
C SER A 45 -30.31 -2.81 12.00
N GLY A 46 -28.99 -2.96 12.19
CA GLY A 46 -28.37 -3.22 13.50
C GLY A 46 -27.02 -2.52 13.77
N GLY A 47 -26.53 -1.66 12.87
CA GLY A 47 -25.29 -0.91 13.08
C GLY A 47 -25.58 0.55 13.41
N ILE A 48 -25.62 0.90 14.70
CA ILE A 48 -26.00 2.25 15.10
C ILE A 48 -24.76 3.14 15.28
N TYR A 49 -24.40 3.84 14.21
CA TYR A 49 -23.45 4.96 14.27
C TYR A 49 -24.22 6.22 14.72
N TYR A 50 -24.15 6.50 16.03
CA TYR A 50 -24.89 7.57 16.71
C TYR A 50 -24.12 8.90 16.77
N SER A 51 -23.43 9.33 15.71
CA SER A 51 -22.98 10.74 15.66
C SER A 51 -23.97 11.57 14.84
N PRO A 52 -24.77 12.48 15.44
CA PRO A 52 -25.60 13.41 14.69
C PRO A 52 -24.79 14.55 14.08
N ILE A 53 -23.51 14.69 14.44
CA ILE A 53 -22.64 15.79 14.00
C ILE A 53 -21.97 15.39 12.68
N ARG A 54 -22.31 16.16 11.63
CA ARG A 54 -21.59 16.14 10.36
C ARG A 54 -20.47 17.16 10.39
N THR A 55 -19.23 16.71 10.18
CA THR A 55 -18.04 17.55 10.18
C THR A 55 -17.44 17.58 8.77
N LYS A 56 -17.16 18.76 8.22
CA LYS A 56 -16.45 18.87 6.92
C LYS A 56 -15.03 18.34 7.11
N TYR A 57 -14.56 17.43 6.26
CA TYR A 57 -13.19 16.87 6.38
C TYR A 57 -12.12 17.96 6.37
N TRP A 58 -12.22 18.91 5.45
CA TRP A 58 -11.47 20.16 5.50
C TRP A 58 -12.39 21.35 5.80
N PRO A 59 -11.92 22.32 6.60
CA PRO A 59 -12.72 23.49 6.96
C PRO A 59 -12.76 24.47 5.78
N TYR A 60 -13.93 24.57 5.13
CA TYR A 60 -14.30 25.66 4.23
C TYR A 60 -15.66 26.23 4.67
N SER A 61 -15.78 27.55 4.56
CA SER A 61 -16.94 28.29 5.04
C SER A 61 -18.19 28.06 4.18
N ASP A 62 -19.37 28.38 4.74
CA ASP A 62 -20.65 28.15 4.06
C ASP A 62 -20.84 29.03 2.81
N ILE A 63 -20.12 30.14 2.71
CA ILE A 63 -20.12 30.97 1.51
C ILE A 63 -19.45 30.24 0.34
N ILE A 64 -18.36 29.51 0.59
CA ILE A 64 -17.64 28.73 -0.43
C ILE A 64 -18.53 27.62 -0.96
N GLU A 65 -19.21 26.91 -0.07
CA GLU A 65 -20.16 25.87 -0.47
C GLU A 65 -21.27 26.43 -1.37
N LYS A 66 -21.83 27.60 -1.03
CA LYS A 66 -22.82 28.27 -1.88
C LYS A 66 -22.26 28.67 -3.24
N ILE A 67 -21.04 29.22 -3.28
CA ILE A 67 -20.36 29.59 -4.53
C ILE A 67 -20.19 28.34 -5.42
N LEU A 68 -19.61 27.26 -4.87
CA LEU A 68 -19.36 26.03 -5.61
C LEU A 68 -20.66 25.38 -6.12
N LEU A 69 -21.74 25.45 -5.33
CA LEU A 69 -23.06 24.97 -5.71
C LEU A 69 -23.67 25.80 -6.83
N GLN A 70 -23.63 27.13 -6.73
CA GLN A 70 -24.15 28.05 -7.75
C GLN A 70 -23.39 27.89 -9.08
N SER A 71 -22.08 27.65 -9.02
CA SER A 71 -21.25 27.38 -10.19
C SER A 71 -21.46 26.00 -10.81
N GLY A 72 -22.23 25.12 -10.14
CA GLY A 72 -22.48 23.73 -10.57
C GLY A 72 -21.23 22.84 -10.49
N PHE A 73 -20.25 23.20 -9.66
CA PHE A 73 -19.03 22.42 -9.47
C PHE A 73 -19.20 21.31 -8.43
N VAL A 74 -20.14 21.47 -7.50
CA VAL A 74 -20.50 20.44 -6.51
C VAL A 74 -21.99 20.19 -6.53
N ASP A 75 -22.42 19.05 -5.99
CA ASP A 75 -23.83 18.69 -5.84
C ASP A 75 -24.17 18.31 -4.39
N THR A 76 -25.20 18.94 -3.83
CA THR A 76 -25.75 18.64 -2.49
C THR A 76 -26.29 17.21 -2.36
N SER A 77 -26.66 16.56 -3.47
CA SER A 77 -27.26 15.22 -3.47
C SER A 77 -26.24 14.12 -3.18
N SER A 78 -24.95 14.40 -3.36
CA SER A 78 -23.89 13.38 -3.47
C SER A 78 -22.71 13.62 -2.52
N ALA A 79 -22.94 14.19 -1.32
CA ALA A 79 -21.89 14.32 -0.31
C ALA A 79 -21.32 12.94 0.12
N PHE A 80 -20.01 12.78 0.03
CA PHE A 80 -19.31 11.58 0.49
C PHE A 80 -19.19 11.61 2.01
N THR A 81 -19.66 10.58 2.72
CA THR A 81 -19.63 10.53 4.20
C THR A 81 -18.74 9.41 4.70
N VAL A 82 -17.82 9.75 5.59
CA VAL A 82 -16.94 8.87 6.36
C VAL A 82 -17.48 8.76 7.78
N TYR A 83 -17.85 7.56 8.20
CA TYR A 83 -18.41 7.32 9.52
C TYR A 83 -17.30 6.95 10.52
N MET A 84 -17.15 7.76 11.57
CA MET A 84 -16.31 7.46 12.73
C MET A 84 -17.19 7.40 13.99
N PRO A 85 -16.79 6.67 15.05
CA PRO A 85 -17.56 6.61 16.30
C PRO A 85 -17.85 7.99 16.92
N GLU A 86 -16.98 8.97 16.71
CA GLU A 86 -17.00 10.29 17.31
C GLU A 86 -17.62 11.34 16.37
N ALA A 87 -17.46 11.21 15.05
CA ALA A 87 -17.97 12.17 14.06
C ALA A 87 -18.26 11.53 12.69
N ASN A 88 -19.24 12.08 11.97
CA ASN A 88 -19.44 11.76 10.56
C ASN A 88 -18.72 12.83 9.73
N TRP A 89 -17.59 12.48 9.14
CA TRP A 89 -16.89 13.39 8.25
C TRP A 89 -17.53 13.40 6.87
N TYR A 90 -17.54 14.52 6.16
CA TYR A 90 -18.01 14.54 4.79
C TYR A 90 -17.20 15.46 3.86
N PHE A 91 -17.26 15.13 2.57
CA PHE A 91 -16.76 15.93 1.45
C PHE A 91 -17.93 16.30 0.55
N LEU A 92 -17.87 17.48 -0.06
CA LEU A 92 -18.72 17.81 -1.20
C LEU A 92 -18.25 16.99 -2.40
N ALA A 93 -19.18 16.36 -3.13
CA ALA A 93 -18.81 15.70 -4.38
C ALA A 93 -18.66 16.73 -5.49
N LEU A 94 -17.56 16.64 -6.24
CA LEU A 94 -17.43 17.40 -7.47
C LEU A 94 -18.26 16.75 -8.58
N THR A 95 -18.90 17.59 -9.38
CA THR A 95 -19.49 17.18 -10.67
C THR A 95 -18.38 16.96 -11.70
N GLU A 96 -18.69 16.36 -12.85
CA GLU A 96 -17.71 16.24 -13.95
C GLU A 96 -17.12 17.60 -14.35
N LYS A 97 -17.96 18.64 -14.38
CA LYS A 97 -17.54 20.04 -14.61
C LYS A 97 -16.59 20.52 -13.51
N GLY A 98 -16.89 20.19 -12.25
CA GLY A 98 -16.08 20.54 -11.09
C GLY A 98 -14.71 19.85 -11.07
N VAL A 99 -14.62 18.59 -11.52
CA VAL A 99 -13.37 17.80 -11.53
C VAL A 99 -12.27 18.51 -12.32
N ALA A 100 -12.56 19.00 -13.53
CA ALA A 100 -11.57 19.64 -14.38
C ALA A 100 -11.04 20.95 -13.77
N VAL A 101 -11.94 21.80 -13.25
CA VAL A 101 -11.56 23.07 -12.60
C VAL A 101 -10.78 22.81 -11.31
N ALA A 102 -11.18 21.77 -10.56
CA ALA A 102 -10.51 21.37 -9.34
C ALA A 102 -9.11 20.80 -9.59
N GLN A 103 -8.91 20.07 -10.69
CA GLN A 103 -7.58 19.63 -11.13
C GLN A 103 -6.68 20.82 -11.46
N GLU A 104 -7.17 21.80 -12.22
CA GLU A 104 -6.41 23.04 -12.51
C GLU A 104 -6.03 23.79 -11.22
N ALA A 105 -6.96 23.87 -10.25
CA ALA A 105 -6.69 24.47 -8.94
C ALA A 105 -5.60 23.71 -8.16
N TYR A 106 -5.65 22.37 -8.16
CA TYR A 106 -4.63 21.53 -7.55
C TYR A 106 -3.27 21.71 -8.22
N MET A 107 -3.21 21.73 -9.55
CA MET A 107 -1.96 21.95 -10.30
C MET A 107 -1.34 23.31 -10.00
N SER A 108 -2.15 24.36 -9.97
CA SER A 108 -1.70 25.70 -9.56
C SER A 108 -1.11 25.68 -8.14
N LYS A 109 -1.74 24.96 -7.22
CA LYS A 109 -1.25 24.80 -5.85
C LYS A 109 0.04 23.99 -5.76
N LEU A 110 0.13 22.89 -6.50
CA LEU A 110 1.32 22.04 -6.56
C LEU A 110 2.51 22.83 -7.11
N GLU A 111 2.29 23.62 -8.15
CA GLU A 111 3.32 24.48 -8.75
C GLU A 111 3.79 25.58 -7.80
N LYS A 112 2.87 26.26 -7.10
CA LYS A 112 3.23 27.19 -6.01
C LYS A 112 3.99 26.53 -4.87
N SER A 113 3.83 25.23 -4.69
CA SER A 113 4.49 24.43 -3.65
C SER A 113 5.73 23.70 -4.17
N LEU A 114 6.10 23.87 -5.44
CA LEU A 114 7.08 23.00 -6.10
C LEU A 114 8.46 23.09 -5.47
N ASP A 115 8.92 24.29 -5.10
CA ASP A 115 10.20 24.46 -4.41
C ASP A 115 10.21 23.72 -3.07
N PHE A 116 9.14 23.86 -2.28
CA PHE A 116 8.99 23.11 -1.04
C PHE A 116 8.98 21.61 -1.29
N VAL A 117 8.23 21.13 -2.30
CA VAL A 117 8.14 19.70 -2.63
C VAL A 117 9.51 19.18 -3.07
N LYS A 118 10.24 19.91 -3.92
CA LYS A 118 11.58 19.55 -4.37
C LYS A 118 12.58 19.53 -3.22
N ASP A 119 12.57 20.54 -2.36
CA ASP A 119 13.43 20.58 -1.17
C ASP A 119 13.11 19.44 -0.20
N HIS A 120 11.82 19.15 0.01
CA HIS A 120 11.36 18.06 0.87
C HIS A 120 11.73 16.69 0.28
N LEU A 121 11.50 16.49 -1.02
CA LEU A 121 11.93 15.30 -1.75
C LEU A 121 13.46 15.16 -1.72
N GLN A 122 14.22 16.25 -1.80
CA GLN A 122 15.68 16.19 -1.71
C GLN A 122 16.15 15.83 -0.31
N ARG A 123 15.52 16.39 0.73
CA ARG A 123 15.77 16.04 2.14
C ARG A 123 15.49 14.57 2.41
N TYR A 124 14.42 14.07 1.81
CA TYR A 124 13.99 12.68 1.88
C TYR A 124 14.27 11.94 0.57
N LYS A 125 15.39 12.24 -0.10
CA LYS A 125 15.69 11.65 -1.43
C LYS A 125 15.73 10.13 -1.40
N ARG A 126 16.00 9.57 -0.23
CA ARG A 126 16.00 8.14 0.06
C ARG A 126 14.61 7.49 0.03
N LEU A 127 13.55 8.29 0.15
CA LEU A 127 12.15 7.86 0.16
C LEU A 127 11.46 7.94 -1.19
N ALA A 128 11.87 8.87 -2.07
CA ALA A 128 11.25 9.03 -3.39
C ALA A 128 11.10 7.71 -4.19
N PRO A 129 12.05 6.76 -4.14
CA PRO A 129 11.89 5.49 -4.83
C PRO A 129 10.96 4.51 -4.12
N ILE A 130 10.98 4.48 -2.78
CA ILE A 130 10.03 3.69 -1.97
C ILE A 130 8.61 4.16 -2.29
N LEU A 131 8.43 5.46 -2.47
CA LEU A 131 7.19 6.04 -2.92
C LEU A 131 6.90 5.58 -4.35
N TYR A 132 7.76 5.89 -5.32
CA TYR A 132 7.47 5.56 -6.72
C TYR A 132 7.16 4.07 -6.97
N TYR A 133 7.98 3.16 -6.46
CA TYR A 133 7.87 1.72 -6.72
C TYR A 133 7.00 0.96 -5.71
N GLY A 134 6.83 1.49 -4.49
CA GLY A 134 5.95 0.91 -3.46
C GLY A 134 4.49 1.35 -3.59
N ALA A 135 4.18 2.22 -4.57
CA ALA A 135 2.87 2.79 -4.77
C ALA A 135 1.84 1.72 -5.17
N ILE A 136 0.68 1.72 -4.52
CA ILE A 136 -0.47 0.93 -4.95
C ILE A 136 -1.24 1.74 -5.96
N TYR A 137 -1.15 1.39 -7.23
CA TYR A 137 -2.11 1.87 -8.21
C TYR A 137 -3.42 1.12 -8.04
N ASP A 138 -4.56 1.80 -8.00
CA ASP A 138 -5.91 1.21 -8.10
C ASP A 138 -6.44 1.55 -9.49
N GLU A 139 -6.40 0.58 -10.41
CA GLU A 139 -6.84 0.74 -11.79
C GLU A 139 -8.33 1.09 -11.89
N SER A 140 -9.15 0.56 -10.98
CA SER A 140 -10.60 0.76 -11.02
C SER A 140 -11.00 2.21 -10.71
N LEU A 141 -10.15 2.90 -9.95
CA LEU A 141 -10.36 4.29 -9.55
C LEU A 141 -9.40 5.27 -10.23
N GLY A 142 -8.32 4.76 -10.84
CA GLY A 142 -7.22 5.52 -11.44
C GLY A 142 -6.38 6.25 -10.39
N ARG A 143 -5.93 5.56 -9.34
CA ARG A 143 -5.46 6.19 -8.09
C ARG A 143 -4.20 5.61 -7.51
N ILE A 144 -3.45 6.40 -6.74
CA ILE A 144 -2.23 5.94 -6.08
C ILE A 144 -2.37 6.05 -4.55
N TYR A 145 -2.06 4.95 -3.86
CA TYR A 145 -2.13 4.85 -2.41
C TYR A 145 -0.81 4.33 -1.84
N PHE A 146 -0.48 4.83 -0.66
CA PHE A 146 0.54 4.27 0.23
C PHE A 146 -0.11 3.93 1.54
N ASN A 147 0.13 2.73 2.05
CA ASN A 147 -0.26 2.42 3.40
C ASN A 147 0.88 2.86 4.34
N SER A 148 0.57 3.67 5.35
CA SER A 148 1.53 4.01 6.41
C SER A 148 1.81 2.82 7.33
N LYS A 149 0.85 1.90 7.41
CA LYS A 149 0.89 0.69 8.22
C LYS A 149 0.35 -0.49 7.40
N PRO A 150 0.67 -1.74 7.76
CA PRO A 150 0.36 -2.94 6.96
C PRO A 150 -1.07 -2.99 6.43
N ILE A 151 -1.32 -3.78 5.38
CA ILE A 151 -2.64 -4.40 5.17
C ILE A 151 -2.80 -5.48 6.27
N GLU A 152 -4.00 -5.76 6.82
CA GLU A 152 -4.27 -6.55 8.07
C GLU A 152 -4.00 -8.04 7.89
N SER A 153 -3.21 -8.30 6.88
CA SER A 153 -3.07 -9.50 6.15
C SER A 153 -1.70 -9.58 5.50
N ILE A 154 -0.65 -8.86 5.91
CA ILE A 154 0.68 -9.46 5.70
C ILE A 154 0.85 -10.68 6.61
N ASP A 155 0.30 -10.66 7.82
CA ASP A 155 0.19 -11.86 8.66
C ASP A 155 -0.80 -12.90 8.09
N ARG A 156 -1.56 -12.58 7.02
CA ARG A 156 -2.33 -13.56 6.23
C ARG A 156 -1.69 -13.88 4.87
N VAL A 157 -0.87 -12.98 4.32
CA VAL A 157 0.07 -13.26 3.21
C VAL A 157 1.11 -14.28 3.67
N LEU A 158 1.53 -14.13 4.92
CA LEU A 158 2.53 -14.90 5.65
C LEU A 158 1.92 -15.63 6.86
N GLY A 159 0.61 -15.88 6.86
CA GLY A 159 -0.05 -16.76 7.83
C GLY A 159 -0.64 -17.94 7.10
N PHE A 160 0.13 -19.02 6.95
CA PHE A 160 -0.45 -20.29 6.56
C PHE A 160 -1.30 -20.83 7.71
N GLU A 161 -2.56 -20.44 7.76
CA GLU A 161 -3.58 -21.26 8.38
C GLU A 161 -4.14 -22.20 7.32
N THR A 162 -3.61 -23.42 7.29
CA THR A 162 -4.27 -24.57 6.66
C THR A 162 -5.50 -24.93 7.48
N THR A 163 -6.55 -24.12 7.39
CA THR A 163 -7.90 -24.60 7.67
C THR A 163 -8.53 -25.02 6.36
N SER A 164 -8.46 -26.32 6.11
CA SER A 164 -9.27 -27.01 5.12
C SER A 164 -10.73 -26.51 5.20
N ILE A 165 -11.27 -26.04 4.08
CA ILE A 165 -12.68 -25.64 3.92
C ILE A 165 -13.65 -26.76 4.33
N ILE A 166 -13.17 -28.00 4.45
CA ILE A 166 -13.94 -29.17 4.84
C ILE A 166 -14.03 -29.31 6.37
N ASP A 167 -12.97 -28.96 7.13
CA ASP A 167 -12.96 -29.10 8.60
C ASP A 167 -13.79 -28.01 9.31
N ALA A 168 -13.94 -26.84 8.70
CA ALA A 168 -14.82 -25.78 9.22
C ALA A 168 -16.32 -26.09 9.02
N LYS A 169 -16.66 -27.02 8.10
CA LYS A 169 -18.07 -27.35 7.80
C LYS A 169 -18.60 -28.57 8.53
N ILE A 170 -17.73 -29.43 9.05
CA ILE A 170 -18.17 -30.71 9.63
C ILE A 170 -17.44 -30.89 10.96
N GLY A 171 -18.04 -30.43 12.06
CA GLY A 171 -17.57 -30.70 13.41
C GLY A 171 -17.58 -32.20 13.71
N LYS A 172 -16.51 -32.89 13.33
CA LYS A 172 -16.27 -34.30 13.66
C LYS A 172 -14.87 -34.47 14.22
N ALA A 173 -14.82 -35.21 15.33
CA ALA A 173 -13.61 -35.61 16.02
C ALA A 173 -12.59 -36.26 15.06
N PRO A 174 -11.28 -36.14 15.34
CA PRO A 174 -10.22 -36.43 14.39
C PRO A 174 -10.13 -37.93 14.07
N GLU A 175 -10.05 -38.26 12.78
CA GLU A 175 -9.57 -39.57 12.31
C GLU A 175 -8.07 -39.51 11.95
N PRO A 176 -7.33 -40.63 12.13
CA PRO A 176 -5.87 -40.64 12.09
C PRO A 176 -5.34 -40.43 10.66
N PRO A 177 -4.11 -39.91 10.52
CA PRO A 177 -3.64 -39.38 9.25
C PRO A 177 -3.36 -40.49 8.25
N GLN A 178 -4.04 -40.45 7.10
CA GLN A 178 -3.60 -41.16 5.90
C GLN A 178 -2.77 -40.22 5.03
N LYS A 179 -1.49 -40.55 4.89
CA LYS A 179 -0.53 -39.95 3.96
C LYS A 179 -1.15 -39.82 2.56
N ARG A 180 -1.20 -38.58 2.05
CA ARG A 180 -0.98 -38.24 0.63
C ARG A 180 -0.69 -36.73 0.56
N ARG A 181 0.55 -36.41 0.16
CA ARG A 181 0.95 -35.05 -0.21
C ARG A 181 0.26 -34.75 -1.54
N THR A 182 -0.66 -33.79 -1.55
CA THR A 182 -1.14 -33.20 -2.80
C THR A 182 -0.12 -32.14 -3.17
N TYR A 183 0.67 -32.41 -4.21
CA TYR A 183 1.61 -31.44 -4.76
C TYR A 183 0.82 -30.33 -5.43
N HIS A 184 1.02 -29.10 -4.99
CA HIS A 184 0.44 -27.95 -5.67
C HIS A 184 1.25 -27.68 -6.95
N THR A 185 0.55 -27.47 -8.07
CA THR A 185 1.25 -27.03 -9.29
C THR A 185 1.78 -25.61 -9.10
N ALA A 186 2.78 -25.24 -9.90
CA ALA A 186 3.31 -23.87 -10.00
C ALA A 186 2.22 -22.80 -10.01
N GLU A 187 1.19 -23.08 -10.81
CA GLU A 187 0.06 -22.22 -11.08
C GLU A 187 -0.89 -22.13 -9.87
N GLU A 188 -1.07 -23.20 -9.12
CA GLU A 188 -1.86 -23.20 -7.88
C GLU A 188 -1.14 -22.51 -6.72
N LEU A 189 0.17 -22.73 -6.62
CA LEU A 189 1.01 -22.08 -5.61
C LEU A 189 1.04 -20.57 -5.84
N TRP A 190 1.26 -20.17 -7.09
CA TRP A 190 1.16 -18.78 -7.49
C TRP A 190 -0.27 -18.24 -7.37
N GLY A 191 -1.28 -19.02 -7.74
CA GLY A 191 -2.69 -18.67 -7.56
C GLY A 191 -2.99 -18.30 -6.11
N LYS A 192 -2.46 -19.05 -5.14
CA LYS A 192 -2.57 -18.71 -3.71
C LYS A 192 -1.85 -17.40 -3.36
N VAL A 193 -0.64 -17.16 -3.87
CA VAL A 193 0.13 -15.91 -3.64
C VAL A 193 -0.55 -14.69 -4.29
N LYS A 194 -1.15 -14.89 -5.46
CA LYS A 194 -1.89 -13.88 -6.23
C LYS A 194 -3.25 -13.56 -5.59
N ASP A 195 -3.97 -14.57 -5.11
CA ASP A 195 -5.26 -14.43 -4.43
C ASP A 195 -5.13 -13.66 -3.11
N ILE A 196 -3.98 -13.78 -2.45
CA ILE A 196 -3.61 -13.04 -1.25
C ILE A 196 -3.53 -11.52 -1.50
N TYR A 197 -3.19 -11.08 -2.71
CA TYR A 197 -3.12 -9.67 -3.13
C TYR A 197 -4.24 -9.31 -4.10
N GLY A 198 -5.45 -9.72 -3.73
CA GLY A 198 -6.67 -9.57 -4.52
C GLY A 198 -6.71 -8.28 -5.34
N MET A 199 -6.67 -8.48 -6.66
CA MET A 199 -7.07 -7.60 -7.77
C MET A 199 -6.01 -7.04 -8.73
N GLN A 200 -4.71 -7.34 -8.62
CA GLN A 200 -3.73 -6.89 -9.63
C GLN A 200 -2.61 -7.90 -9.93
N PRO A 201 -1.94 -7.82 -11.11
CA PRO A 201 -0.65 -8.45 -11.31
C PRO A 201 0.27 -8.10 -10.13
N LEU A 202 0.89 -9.11 -9.56
CA LEU A 202 1.72 -8.95 -8.38
C LEU A 202 3.09 -8.41 -8.80
N ASP A 203 3.23 -7.10 -8.78
CA ASP A 203 4.53 -6.43 -8.89
C ASP A 203 5.37 -6.77 -7.64
N MET A 204 6.42 -7.58 -7.82
CA MET A 204 7.31 -7.99 -6.74
C MET A 204 7.96 -6.81 -6.01
N VAL A 205 8.25 -5.72 -6.72
CA VAL A 205 8.89 -4.55 -6.14
C VAL A 205 7.95 -3.91 -5.13
N ARG A 206 6.70 -3.73 -5.53
CA ARG A 206 5.64 -3.19 -4.67
C ARG A 206 5.40 -4.06 -3.44
N VAL A 207 5.36 -5.37 -3.61
CA VAL A 207 5.17 -6.32 -2.50
C VAL A 207 6.34 -6.27 -1.52
N ALA A 208 7.57 -6.25 -2.02
CA ALA A 208 8.76 -6.12 -1.19
C ALA A 208 8.72 -4.82 -0.36
N PHE A 209 8.38 -3.69 -0.98
CA PHE A 209 8.26 -2.43 -0.27
C PHE A 209 7.16 -2.43 0.78
N GLN A 210 5.98 -2.98 0.48
CA GLN A 210 4.89 -3.09 1.47
C GLN A 210 5.24 -3.98 2.65
N ALA A 211 5.93 -5.09 2.42
CA ALA A 211 6.43 -5.96 3.46
C ALA A 211 7.44 -5.23 4.36
N THR A 212 8.37 -4.48 3.78
CA THR A 212 9.33 -3.69 4.58
C THR A 212 8.70 -2.54 5.34
N ALA A 213 7.64 -1.93 4.80
CA ALA A 213 6.93 -0.80 5.42
C ALA A 213 6.26 -1.14 6.75
N GLN A 214 6.15 -2.43 7.08
CA GLN A 214 5.56 -2.90 8.32
C GLN A 214 6.40 -2.65 9.57
N THR A 215 7.70 -2.42 9.43
CA THR A 215 8.54 -2.17 10.60
C THR A 215 8.19 -0.81 11.20
N GLN A 216 8.14 -0.71 12.53
CA GLN A 216 7.82 0.55 13.22
C GLN A 216 8.73 1.70 12.77
N THR A 217 10.03 1.40 12.55
CA THR A 217 11.01 2.35 12.02
C THR A 217 10.62 2.83 10.62
N VAL A 218 10.21 1.93 9.72
CA VAL A 218 9.84 2.33 8.36
C VAL A 218 8.55 3.14 8.32
N THR A 219 7.54 2.69 9.06
CA THR A 219 6.27 3.40 9.25
C THR A 219 6.48 4.84 9.74
N ASN A 220 7.33 5.04 10.76
CA ASN A 220 7.59 6.38 11.32
C ASN A 220 8.17 7.33 10.28
N VAL A 221 9.16 6.87 9.50
CA VAL A 221 9.81 7.69 8.47
C VAL A 221 8.86 8.01 7.31
N VAL A 222 8.00 7.07 6.90
CA VAL A 222 6.95 7.32 5.90
C VAL A 222 5.96 8.38 6.40
N ASN A 223 5.55 8.30 7.66
CA ASN A 223 4.65 9.29 8.26
C ASN A 223 5.31 10.66 8.43
N GLU A 224 6.58 10.73 8.81
CA GLU A 224 7.36 11.98 8.83
C GLU A 224 7.44 12.64 7.44
N PHE A 225 7.54 11.83 6.38
CA PHE A 225 7.55 12.35 5.01
C PHE A 225 6.19 12.92 4.60
N PHE A 226 5.11 12.20 4.87
CA PHE A 226 3.78 12.59 4.39
C PHE A 226 3.09 13.65 5.24
N SER A 227 3.40 13.75 6.54
CA SER A 227 2.74 14.72 7.43
C SER A 227 2.87 16.17 6.94
N PRO A 228 4.07 16.68 6.57
CA PRO A 228 4.21 18.03 6.03
C PRO A 228 3.48 18.25 4.69
N LEU A 229 3.38 17.20 3.86
CA LEU A 229 2.63 17.25 2.61
C LEU A 229 1.12 17.34 2.87
N TYR A 230 0.63 16.64 3.89
CA TYR A 230 -0.77 16.68 4.32
C TYR A 230 -1.16 17.99 4.97
N GLU A 231 -0.30 18.55 5.84
CA GLU A 231 -0.49 19.88 6.42
C GLU A 231 -0.62 20.96 5.33
N ARG A 232 0.15 20.81 4.25
CA ARG A 232 0.05 21.65 3.05
C ARG A 232 -1.07 21.24 2.09
N ARG A 233 -1.87 20.23 2.44
CA ARG A 233 -2.96 19.64 1.63
C ARG A 233 -2.53 19.33 0.18
N LEU A 234 -1.39 18.66 0.04
CA LEU A 234 -0.88 18.12 -1.23
C LEU A 234 -1.16 16.62 -1.39
N VAL A 235 -1.36 15.93 -0.26
CA VAL A 235 -1.78 14.53 -0.14
C VAL A 235 -2.94 14.45 0.84
N LEU A 236 -3.62 13.30 0.87
CA LEU A 236 -4.72 13.05 1.79
C LEU A 236 -4.41 11.87 2.72
N LEU A 237 -4.69 12.05 4.01
CA LEU A 237 -4.65 10.99 5.01
C LEU A 237 -6.03 10.32 5.14
N ILE A 238 -6.14 9.08 4.71
CA ILE A 238 -7.38 8.31 4.79
C ILE A 238 -7.30 7.32 5.96
N PRO A 239 -8.15 7.44 6.98
CA PRO A 239 -8.26 6.41 8.01
C PRO A 239 -8.95 5.15 7.45
N SER A 240 -8.48 3.96 7.83
CA SER A 240 -9.12 2.69 7.44
C SER A 240 -10.43 2.45 8.19
N TYR A 241 -11.40 1.87 7.47
CA TYR A 241 -12.78 1.62 7.89
C TYR A 241 -12.98 0.37 8.74
N SER A 242 -11.92 -0.36 9.10
CA SER A 242 -12.04 -1.69 9.69
C SER A 242 -12.18 -1.70 11.22
N LYS A 243 -11.81 -0.64 11.98
CA LYS A 243 -11.84 -0.66 13.46
C LYS A 243 -12.27 0.66 14.14
N ARG A 244 -12.83 0.51 15.35
CA ARG A 244 -13.57 1.49 16.21
C ARG A 244 -12.77 2.67 16.80
N ASN A 245 -11.64 3.10 16.23
CA ASN A 245 -10.83 4.17 16.83
C ASN A 245 -10.49 5.26 15.80
N VAL A 246 -10.59 6.53 16.20
CA VAL A 246 -10.32 7.70 15.32
C VAL A 246 -8.88 7.76 14.83
N TYR A 247 -7.94 7.23 15.61
CA TYR A 247 -6.51 7.29 15.32
C TYR A 247 -5.82 5.99 15.71
N THR A 248 -6.16 4.85 15.09
CA THR A 248 -5.28 3.66 15.15
C THR A 248 -5.02 3.05 13.78
N ASP A 249 -3.72 2.97 13.50
CA ASP A 249 -2.98 1.84 12.93
C ASP A 249 -3.10 1.48 11.45
N TRP A 250 -3.87 2.23 10.66
CA TRP A 250 -4.21 1.83 9.29
C TRP A 250 -4.36 3.02 8.36
N GLU A 251 -3.42 3.95 8.40
CA GLU A 251 -3.53 5.20 7.64
C GLU A 251 -3.09 4.96 6.20
N LYS A 252 -3.88 5.44 5.24
CA LYS A 252 -3.53 5.40 3.83
C LYS A 252 -3.25 6.82 3.35
N TRP A 253 -2.06 7.06 2.87
CA TRP A 253 -1.71 8.26 2.16
C TRP A 253 -2.17 8.13 0.72
N TYR A 254 -3.21 8.86 0.36
CA TYR A 254 -3.62 9.01 -1.04
C TYR A 254 -2.78 10.10 -1.69
N VAL A 255 -2.22 9.75 -2.83
CA VAL A 255 -1.32 10.59 -3.61
C VAL A 255 -1.87 10.71 -5.02
N THR A 256 -1.89 11.93 -5.54
CA THR A 256 -2.34 12.18 -6.91
C THR A 256 -1.28 11.70 -7.91
N SER A 257 -1.72 11.35 -9.12
CA SER A 257 -0.85 11.02 -10.25
C SER A 257 0.16 12.14 -10.52
N GLU A 258 -0.29 13.39 -10.46
CA GLU A 258 0.51 14.57 -10.74
C GLU A 258 1.62 14.79 -9.68
N PHE A 259 1.36 14.47 -8.41
CA PHE A 259 2.41 14.46 -7.40
C PHE A 259 3.41 13.31 -7.63
N MET A 260 2.93 12.13 -8.04
CA MET A 260 3.79 10.98 -8.33
C MET A 260 4.72 11.21 -9.52
N ASP A 261 4.31 12.01 -10.51
CA ASP A 261 5.19 12.43 -11.60
C ASP A 261 6.36 13.28 -11.08
N VAL A 262 6.11 14.20 -10.15
CA VAL A 262 7.18 14.99 -9.49
C VAL A 262 8.14 14.09 -8.70
N VAL A 263 7.60 13.07 -8.00
CA VAL A 263 8.41 12.06 -7.29
C VAL A 263 9.26 11.27 -8.28
N LYS A 264 8.69 10.84 -9.41
CA LYS A 264 9.37 10.08 -10.46
C LYS A 264 10.53 10.85 -11.06
N GLU A 265 10.34 12.13 -11.38
CA GLU A 265 11.41 13.00 -11.89
C GLU A 265 12.56 13.16 -10.88
N SER A 266 12.25 13.05 -9.59
CA SER A 266 13.23 13.10 -8.50
C SER A 266 13.88 11.73 -8.21
N ASN A 267 13.32 10.64 -8.77
CA ASN A 267 13.71 9.24 -8.54
C ASN A 267 14.89 8.76 -9.41
N VAL A 268 15.59 9.65 -10.09
CA VAL A 268 16.70 9.33 -11.03
C VAL A 268 17.92 8.70 -10.33
N GLY A 269 17.87 8.44 -9.02
CA GLY A 269 19.01 8.04 -8.19
C GLY A 269 19.13 6.57 -7.77
N ILE A 270 18.15 5.69 -8.02
CA ILE A 270 18.32 4.25 -7.72
C ILE A 270 19.00 3.54 -8.88
N GLY A 271 20.17 2.97 -8.60
CA GLY A 271 20.78 1.99 -9.49
C GLY A 271 19.91 0.74 -9.55
N GLN A 272 19.56 0.29 -10.76
CA GLN A 272 18.78 -0.94 -10.97
C GLN A 272 19.36 -2.14 -10.21
N GLU A 273 20.69 -2.21 -10.07
CA GLU A 273 21.39 -3.24 -9.29
C GLU A 273 20.98 -3.24 -7.80
N LYS A 274 20.91 -2.09 -7.13
CA LYS A 274 20.49 -2.04 -5.71
C LYS A 274 19.05 -2.51 -5.55
N LEU A 275 18.16 -2.10 -6.46
CA LEU A 275 16.77 -2.55 -6.46
C LEU A 275 16.68 -4.06 -6.68
N LYS A 276 17.47 -4.57 -7.63
CA LYS A 276 17.59 -5.99 -7.93
C LYS A 276 18.07 -6.79 -6.73
N GLU A 277 19.12 -6.32 -6.03
CA GLU A 277 19.61 -6.92 -4.78
C GLU A 277 18.50 -6.99 -3.72
N PHE A 278 17.81 -5.87 -3.47
CA PHE A 278 16.71 -5.83 -2.50
C PHE A 278 15.59 -6.82 -2.82
N VAL A 279 15.13 -6.84 -4.07
CA VAL A 279 14.07 -7.76 -4.50
C VAL A 279 14.56 -9.20 -4.40
N THR A 280 15.81 -9.47 -4.76
CA THR A 280 16.45 -10.79 -4.62
C THR A 280 16.43 -11.27 -3.17
N GLU A 281 16.81 -10.41 -2.22
CA GLU A 281 16.77 -10.73 -0.79
C GLU A 281 15.36 -10.98 -0.28
N PHE A 282 14.40 -10.14 -0.70
CA PHE A 282 12.99 -10.33 -0.35
C PHE A 282 12.44 -11.67 -0.85
N VAL A 283 12.66 -11.99 -2.13
CA VAL A 283 12.20 -13.25 -2.72
C VAL A 283 12.86 -14.43 -2.01
N SER A 284 14.15 -14.34 -1.68
CA SER A 284 14.86 -15.38 -0.91
C SER A 284 14.24 -15.61 0.47
N LEU A 285 13.94 -14.55 1.20
CA LEU A 285 13.25 -14.63 2.50
C LEU A 285 11.83 -15.22 2.35
N PHE A 286 11.12 -14.85 1.29
CA PHE A 286 9.81 -15.41 0.99
C PHE A 286 9.87 -16.91 0.69
N LEU A 287 10.84 -17.36 -0.12
CA LEU A 287 11.03 -18.78 -0.43
C LEU A 287 11.49 -19.59 0.80
N LEU A 288 12.32 -19.00 1.67
CA LEU A 288 12.65 -19.56 2.99
C LEU A 288 11.38 -19.75 3.82
N TYR A 289 10.52 -18.73 3.87
CA TYR A 289 9.23 -18.81 4.57
C TYR A 289 8.35 -19.95 4.01
N LEU A 290 8.24 -20.08 2.68
CA LEU A 290 7.55 -21.23 2.08
C LEU A 290 8.19 -22.56 2.53
N GLY A 291 9.52 -22.66 2.51
CA GLY A 291 10.24 -23.85 2.96
C GLY A 291 9.99 -24.22 4.41
N SER A 292 9.86 -23.23 5.29
CA SER A 292 9.48 -23.48 6.69
C SER A 292 8.02 -23.93 6.81
N LYS A 293 7.17 -23.78 5.78
CA LYS A 293 5.73 -24.07 5.87
C LYS A 293 5.35 -25.39 5.18
N HIS A 294 6.28 -26.34 5.21
CA HIS A 294 6.17 -27.70 4.69
C HIS A 294 6.07 -27.82 3.16
N TYR A 295 6.31 -26.74 2.41
CA TYR A 295 6.46 -26.83 0.96
C TYR A 295 7.72 -27.62 0.60
N THR A 296 7.63 -28.42 -0.45
CA THR A 296 8.77 -29.22 -0.92
C THR A 296 9.75 -28.36 -1.69
N LYS A 297 10.97 -28.88 -1.87
CA LYS A 297 12.00 -28.23 -2.67
C LYS A 297 11.48 -27.92 -4.09
N GLY A 298 10.86 -28.89 -4.74
CA GLY A 298 10.29 -28.71 -6.07
C GLY A 298 9.23 -27.61 -6.14
N GLU A 299 8.36 -27.52 -5.13
CA GLU A 299 7.32 -26.47 -5.06
C GLU A 299 7.92 -25.06 -4.92
N ILE A 300 8.97 -24.90 -4.10
CA ILE A 300 9.66 -23.60 -3.91
C ILE A 300 10.44 -23.19 -5.15
N LEU A 301 11.17 -24.12 -5.77
CA LEU A 301 11.89 -23.85 -7.01
C LEU A 301 10.92 -23.49 -8.14
N LYS A 302 9.76 -24.13 -8.19
CA LYS A 302 8.71 -23.81 -9.15
C LYS A 302 8.04 -22.47 -8.86
N ALA A 303 7.87 -22.10 -7.59
CA ALA A 303 7.44 -20.76 -7.18
C ALA A 303 8.37 -19.69 -7.74
N LEU A 304 9.68 -19.89 -7.58
CA LEU A 304 10.70 -18.99 -8.08
C LEU A 304 10.60 -18.82 -9.59
N GLU A 305 10.46 -19.92 -10.36
CA GLU A 305 10.28 -19.84 -11.81
C GLU A 305 9.10 -18.95 -12.19
N VAL A 306 7.92 -19.17 -11.57
CA VAL A 306 6.72 -18.38 -11.87
C VAL A 306 6.89 -16.92 -11.49
N ILE A 307 7.44 -16.66 -10.30
CA ILE A 307 7.71 -15.31 -9.81
C ILE A 307 8.57 -14.54 -10.82
N LEU A 308 9.63 -15.16 -11.34
CA LEU A 308 10.51 -14.55 -12.33
C LEU A 308 9.86 -14.41 -13.71
N ASP A 309 9.09 -15.41 -14.14
CA ASP A 309 8.38 -15.38 -15.42
C ASP A 309 7.31 -14.29 -15.49
N GLU A 310 6.67 -13.98 -14.36
CA GLU A 310 5.67 -12.91 -14.28
C GLU A 310 6.27 -11.51 -14.09
N ASN A 311 7.57 -11.42 -13.79
CA ASN A 311 8.27 -10.15 -13.53
C ASN A 311 9.57 -10.04 -14.35
N LYS A 312 9.53 -10.40 -15.63
CA LYS A 312 10.70 -10.44 -16.53
C LYS A 312 11.42 -9.10 -16.63
N GLU A 313 10.68 -8.02 -16.47
CA GLU A 313 11.15 -6.63 -16.48
C GLU A 313 12.13 -6.31 -15.35
N LEU A 314 12.18 -7.11 -14.28
CA LEU A 314 13.12 -6.91 -13.17
C LEU A 314 14.52 -7.45 -13.46
N GLY A 315 14.71 -8.20 -14.55
CA GLY A 315 16.03 -8.70 -14.95
C GLY A 315 16.70 -9.61 -13.91
N LEU A 316 15.89 -10.27 -13.07
CA LEU A 316 16.34 -11.21 -12.04
C LEU A 316 16.65 -12.57 -12.66
N SER A 317 17.83 -13.12 -12.36
CA SER A 317 18.17 -14.48 -12.77
C SER A 317 17.65 -15.50 -11.76
N TYR A 318 17.18 -16.63 -12.26
CA TYR A 318 16.83 -17.79 -11.44
C TYR A 318 18.00 -18.23 -10.55
N ASP A 319 19.20 -18.30 -11.12
CA ASP A 319 20.39 -18.77 -10.40
C ASP A 319 20.81 -17.77 -9.30
N GLU A 320 20.70 -16.46 -9.56
CA GLU A 320 21.04 -15.42 -8.57
C GLU A 320 20.13 -15.51 -7.33
N VAL A 321 18.82 -15.66 -7.55
CA VAL A 321 17.86 -15.77 -6.43
C VAL A 321 18.01 -17.11 -5.70
N LEU A 322 18.26 -18.20 -6.43
CA LEU A 322 18.47 -19.50 -5.81
C LEU A 322 19.76 -19.56 -4.99
N GLU A 323 20.85 -18.98 -5.48
CA GLU A 323 22.11 -18.87 -4.74
C GLU A 323 21.90 -18.05 -3.46
N ARG A 324 21.22 -16.90 -3.55
CA ARG A 324 20.93 -16.09 -2.37
C ARG A 324 20.07 -16.83 -1.34
N LEU A 325 19.07 -17.60 -1.78
CA LEU A 325 18.26 -18.45 -0.92
C LEU A 325 19.11 -19.50 -0.18
N ARG A 326 20.03 -20.18 -0.89
CA ARG A 326 20.93 -21.17 -0.30
C ARG A 326 21.83 -20.55 0.76
N ASP A 327 22.42 -19.40 0.44
CA ASP A 327 23.26 -18.65 1.35
C ASP A 327 22.50 -18.24 2.61
N LEU A 328 21.27 -17.73 2.45
CA LEU A 328 20.41 -17.34 3.56
C LEU A 328 20.09 -18.53 4.47
N ILE A 329 19.75 -19.69 3.90
CA ILE A 329 19.49 -20.91 4.68
C ILE A 329 20.75 -21.34 5.45
N GLN A 330 21.92 -21.29 4.81
CA GLN A 330 23.19 -21.65 5.42
C GLN A 330 23.60 -20.67 6.53
N GLU A 331 23.33 -19.37 6.34
CA GLU A 331 23.55 -18.31 7.31
C GLU A 331 22.68 -18.52 8.55
N ILE A 332 21.37 -18.76 8.38
CA ILE A 332 20.45 -19.04 9.49
C ILE A 332 20.82 -20.35 10.19
N SER A 333 21.13 -21.41 9.43
CA SER A 333 21.54 -22.70 9.98
C SER A 333 22.78 -22.57 10.86
N SER A 334 23.81 -21.86 10.38
CA SER A 334 25.08 -21.71 11.10
C SER A 334 24.99 -20.77 12.31
N SER A 335 24.21 -19.69 12.22
CA SER A 335 24.09 -18.68 13.28
C SER A 335 23.13 -19.08 14.40
N THR A 336 22.00 -19.72 14.06
CA THR A 336 20.92 -19.98 15.03
C THR A 336 20.76 -21.45 15.40
N GLY A 337 21.24 -22.37 14.54
CA GLY A 337 20.99 -23.81 14.65
C GLY A 337 19.50 -24.20 14.51
N SER A 338 18.65 -23.27 14.03
CA SER A 338 17.20 -23.48 13.96
C SER A 338 16.75 -24.34 12.78
N ILE A 339 17.57 -24.45 11.74
CA ILE A 339 17.31 -25.24 10.53
C ILE A 339 18.58 -25.98 10.08
N SER A 340 18.41 -27.03 9.26
CA SER A 340 19.52 -27.63 8.52
C SER A 340 19.95 -26.75 7.34
N GLY A 341 21.09 -27.09 6.72
CA GLY A 341 21.43 -26.55 5.40
C GLY A 341 20.43 -26.96 4.32
N PHE A 342 20.53 -26.31 3.16
CA PHE A 342 19.67 -26.59 2.01
C PHE A 342 19.91 -28.01 1.47
N ASN A 343 18.83 -28.70 1.12
CA ASN A 343 18.82 -30.09 0.70
C ASN A 343 19.13 -30.22 -0.79
N GLU A 344 20.38 -30.03 -1.16
CA GLU A 344 20.85 -30.09 -2.56
C GLU A 344 20.52 -31.44 -3.23
N TYR A 345 20.81 -32.54 -2.54
CA TYR A 345 20.72 -33.89 -3.10
C TYR A 345 19.34 -34.53 -3.00
N GLY A 346 18.38 -33.89 -2.33
CA GLY A 346 17.03 -34.44 -2.19
C GLY A 346 16.25 -34.43 -3.51
N GLU A 347 15.32 -35.37 -3.67
CA GLU A 347 14.34 -35.34 -4.77
C GLU A 347 13.40 -34.12 -4.63
N PRO A 348 12.71 -33.65 -5.69
CA PRO A 348 11.77 -32.53 -5.65
C PRO A 348 10.70 -32.61 -4.56
N GLU A 349 10.31 -33.83 -4.17
CA GLU A 349 9.35 -34.12 -3.11
C GLU A 349 9.92 -33.96 -1.69
N SER A 350 11.24 -33.81 -1.57
CA SER A 350 11.91 -33.65 -0.30
C SER A 350 11.70 -32.24 0.27
N PRO A 351 11.73 -32.07 1.59
CA PRO A 351 11.78 -30.74 2.16
C PRO A 351 13.08 -30.03 1.73
N PRO A 352 13.06 -28.69 1.56
CA PRO A 352 14.24 -27.90 1.20
C PRO A 352 15.27 -27.85 2.34
N PHE A 353 14.83 -27.98 3.59
CA PHE A 353 15.64 -28.07 4.81
C PHE A 353 14.76 -28.64 5.93
N MET A 354 15.38 -29.07 7.03
CA MET A 354 14.68 -29.50 8.24
C MET A 354 14.65 -28.37 9.26
N VAL A 355 13.50 -28.13 9.88
CA VAL A 355 13.37 -27.19 11.00
C VAL A 355 13.63 -27.92 12.32
N MET A 356 14.59 -27.44 13.09
CA MET A 356 14.99 -27.96 14.41
C MET A 356 14.37 -27.14 15.55
N ASP A 357 14.18 -25.83 15.36
CA ASP A 357 13.59 -24.92 16.36
C ASP A 357 12.78 -23.82 15.67
N TRP A 358 11.46 -23.85 15.83
CA TRP A 358 10.53 -22.91 15.19
C TRP A 358 10.61 -21.51 15.77
N GLU A 359 10.69 -21.37 17.09
CA GLU A 359 10.71 -20.06 17.75
C GLU A 359 11.97 -19.28 17.34
N ARG A 360 13.10 -19.97 17.26
CA ARG A 360 14.36 -19.35 16.80
C ARG A 360 14.34 -19.02 15.32
N LEU A 361 13.74 -19.87 14.48
CA LEU A 361 13.61 -19.58 13.06
C LEU A 361 12.72 -18.36 12.83
N ASP A 362 11.56 -18.30 13.50
CA ASP A 362 10.64 -17.17 13.40
C ASP A 362 11.32 -15.87 13.87
N LYS A 363 12.07 -15.91 14.97
CA LYS A 363 12.85 -14.76 15.45
C LYS A 363 13.89 -14.32 14.42
N ALA A 364 14.66 -15.25 13.86
CA ALA A 364 15.68 -14.93 12.86
C ALA A 364 15.05 -14.29 11.61
N MET A 365 13.96 -14.85 11.13
CA MET A 365 13.23 -14.30 9.98
C MET A 365 12.71 -12.89 10.23
N MET A 366 12.21 -12.59 11.42
CA MET A 366 11.82 -11.23 11.80
C MET A 366 13.02 -10.28 11.81
N GLU A 367 14.15 -10.69 12.35
CA GLU A 367 15.39 -9.90 12.33
C GLU A 367 15.86 -9.60 10.88
N TYR A 368 15.75 -10.58 9.96
CA TYR A 368 16.05 -10.35 8.54
C TYR A 368 15.05 -9.40 7.87
N LEU A 369 13.76 -9.48 8.19
CA LEU A 369 12.76 -8.54 7.67
C LEU A 369 12.99 -7.12 8.20
N GLU A 370 13.40 -6.96 9.46
CA GLU A 370 13.81 -5.67 10.03
C GLU A 370 15.06 -5.12 9.35
N LEU A 371 16.04 -5.98 9.07
CA LEU A 371 17.23 -5.62 8.32
C LEU A 371 16.88 -5.22 6.89
N LEU A 372 16.01 -5.97 6.22
CA LEU A 372 15.52 -5.67 4.87
C LEU A 372 14.78 -4.32 4.85
N GLY A 373 13.96 -4.03 5.85
CA GLY A 373 13.30 -2.73 5.98
C GLY A 373 14.26 -1.57 6.23
N SER A 374 15.29 -1.80 7.04
CA SER A 374 16.38 -0.84 7.20
C SER A 374 17.15 -0.64 5.89
N ARG A 375 17.34 -1.72 5.11
CA ARG A 375 18.01 -1.69 3.83
C ARG A 375 17.21 -0.98 2.77
N ALA A 376 15.88 -1.09 2.76
CA ALA A 376 14.99 -0.35 1.86
C ALA A 376 15.27 1.16 1.91
N PHE A 377 15.50 1.72 3.09
CA PHE A 377 15.92 3.12 3.26
C PHE A 377 17.34 3.43 2.78
N SER A 378 18.18 2.41 2.72
CA SER A 378 19.58 2.51 2.30
C SER A 378 19.80 2.21 0.81
N LEU A 379 18.75 1.78 0.07
CA LEU A 379 18.80 1.52 -1.38
C LEU A 379 19.16 2.75 -2.22
N VAL A 380 19.28 3.91 -1.58
CA VAL A 380 19.59 5.20 -2.21
C VAL A 380 20.91 5.72 -1.68
#